data_AF-T0XZY1-F1
#
_entry.id   AF-T0XZY1-F1
#
_cell.length_a   1.000
_cell.length_b   1.000
_cell.length_c   1.000
_cell.angle_alpha   90.00
_cell.angle_beta   90.00
_cell.angle_gamma   90.00
#
_symmetry.space_group_name_H-M   'P 1'
#
loop_
_entity.id
_entity.type
_entity.pdbx_description
1 polymer ?
#
loop_
_entity_poly.entity_id
_entity_poly.type
_entity_poly.pdbx_seq_one_letter_code
_entity_poly.pdbx_strand_id
1 'polypeptide(L)' 'MKVTIIGGGGRVGSNAAFALQCAGIIREIALVDANAELAAGEALDLLHGASLVGDQSIYSTDIKGAANSDVIC' A
#
# COMPACT_ATOMS: atom_id res chain seq x y z
N MET A 1 8.23 4.21 -8.95
CA MET A 1 8.02 2.77 -8.75
C MET A 1 6.70 2.57 -8.03
N LYS A 2 5.85 1.72 -8.57
CA LYS A 2 4.55 1.34 -8.02
C LYS A 2 4.59 -0.10 -7.53
N VAL A 3 4.14 -0.31 -6.30
CA VAL A 3 3.95 -1.65 -5.71
C VAL A 3 2.47 -1.84 -5.43
N THR A 4 1.94 -3.00 -5.79
CA THR A 4 0.62 -3.44 -5.35
C THR A 4 0.75 -4.63 -4.42
N ILE A 5 0.05 -4.58 -3.29
CA ILE A 5 0.04 -5.65 -2.29
C ILE A 5 -1.37 -6.26 -2.25
N ILE A 6 -1.47 -7.53 -2.61
CA ILE A 6 -2.72 -8.31 -2.56
C ILE A 6 -2.77 -9.05 -1.21
N GLY A 7 -3.83 -8.83 -0.45
CA GLY A 7 -3.88 -9.16 0.97
C GLY A 7 -3.36 -8.01 1.85
N GLY A 8 -3.46 -6.76 1.38
CA GLY A 8 -2.95 -5.57 2.05
C GLY A 8 -3.62 -5.24 3.38
N GLY A 9 -4.82 -5.77 3.64
CA GLY A 9 -5.49 -5.67 4.94
C GLY A 9 -5.01 -6.72 5.95
N GLY A 10 -4.27 -7.74 5.50
CA GLY A 10 -3.71 -8.77 6.35
C GLY A 10 -2.44 -8.33 7.07
N ARG A 11 -2.12 -8.97 8.19
CA ARG A 11 -0.95 -8.68 9.04
C ARG A 11 0.39 -8.65 8.28
N VAL A 12 0.55 -9.49 7.26
CA VAL A 12 1.78 -9.54 6.46
C VAL A 12 1.79 -8.44 5.41
N GLY A 13 0.66 -8.24 4.72
CA GLY A 13 0.53 -7.23 3.67
C GLY A 13 0.68 -5.81 4.21
N SER A 14 0.01 -5.48 5.32
CA SER A 14 0.12 -4.16 5.95
C SER A 14 1.52 -3.89 6.50
N ASN A 15 2.15 -4.87 7.14
CA ASN A 15 3.55 -4.73 7.59
C ASN A 15 4.54 -4.59 6.43
N ALA A 16 4.31 -5.28 5.31
CA ALA A 16 5.11 -5.09 4.10
C ALA A 16 4.94 -3.68 3.53
N ALA A 17 3.70 -3.17 3.50
CA ALA A 17 3.41 -1.80 3.09
C ALA A 17 4.12 -0.78 3.99
N PHE A 18 4.06 -0.97 5.32
CA PHE A 18 4.76 -0.14 6.29
C PHE A 18 6.29 -0.16 6.10
N ALA A 19 6.87 -1.35 5.91
CA ALA A 19 8.31 -1.46 5.66
C ALA A 19 8.73 -0.77 4.35
N LEU A 20 7.95 -0.92 3.28
CA LEU A 20 8.18 -0.26 2.00
C LEU A 20 7.98 1.26 2.08
N GLN A 21 7.03 1.71 2.89
CA GLN A 21 6.86 3.12 3.23
C GLN A 21 8.15 3.64 3.87
N CYS A 22 8.54 3.09 5.02
CA CYS A 22 9.73 3.51 5.77
C CYS A 22 11.04 3.43 4.97
N ALA A 23 11.15 2.50 4.03
CA ALA A 23 12.31 2.41 3.14
C ALA A 23 12.46 3.65 2.23
N GLY A 24 11.37 4.39 1.96
CA GLY A 24 11.40 5.63 1.18
C GLY A 24 11.71 5.46 -0.30
N ILE A 25 11.72 4.22 -0.82
CA ILE A 25 12.09 3.89 -2.20
C ILE A 25 10.88 3.69 -3.14
N ILE A 26 9.67 3.59 -2.58
CA ILE A 26 8.43 3.39 -3.34
C ILE A 26 7.66 4.69 -3.43
N ARG A 27 7.19 5.07 -4.63
CA ARG A 27 6.41 6.31 -4.83
C ARG A 27 4.91 6.07 -4.73
N GLU A 28 4.46 4.85 -5.02
CA GLU A 28 3.05 4.48 -5.03
C GLU A 28 2.86 3.08 -4.43
N ILE A 29 2.05 2.99 -3.37
CA ILE A 29 1.69 1.75 -2.68
C ILE A 29 0.17 1.58 -2.79
N ALA A 30 -0.26 0.57 -3.55
CA ALA A 30 -1.66 0.22 -3.71
C ALA A 30 -1.99 -1.04 -2.87
N LEU A 31 -2.99 -0.95 -1.99
CA LEU A 31 -3.46 -2.08 -1.19
C LEU A 31 -4.72 -2.68 -1.80
N VAL A 32 -4.70 -3.98 -2.02
CA VAL A 32 -5.87 -4.76 -2.48
C VAL A 32 -6.14 -5.82 -1.42
N ASP A 33 -7.39 -5.99 -1.03
CA ASP A 33 -7.81 -7.08 -0.15
C ASP A 33 -9.25 -7.50 -0.47
N ALA A 34 -9.60 -8.75 -0.13
CA ALA A 34 -10.99 -9.19 -0.18
C ALA A 34 -11.87 -8.40 0.80
N ASN A 35 -11.29 -7.98 1.93
CA ASN A 35 -11.92 -7.01 2.83
C ASN A 35 -11.49 -5.58 2.45
N ALA A 36 -12.24 -4.97 1.53
CA ALA A 36 -11.93 -3.64 1.01
C ALA A 36 -11.92 -2.53 2.08
N GLU A 37 -12.79 -2.62 3.10
CA GLU A 37 -12.82 -1.65 4.20
C GLU A 37 -11.55 -1.73 5.04
N LEU A 38 -11.06 -2.95 5.30
CA LEU A 38 -9.81 -3.15 6.04
C LEU A 38 -8.60 -2.61 5.25
N ALA A 39 -8.51 -2.90 3.95
CA ALA A 39 -7.44 -2.34 3.10
C ALA A 39 -7.49 -0.80 3.04
N ALA A 40 -8.68 -0.21 2.99
CA ALA A 40 -8.85 1.24 3.03
C ALA A 40 -8.39 1.83 4.38
N GLY A 41 -8.67 1.14 5.49
CA GLY A 41 -8.19 1.51 6.82
C GLY A 41 -6.67 1.51 6.91
N GLU A 42 -6.02 0.43 6.48
CA GLU A 42 -4.55 0.32 6.47
C GLU A 42 -3.90 1.36 5.55
N ALA A 43 -4.48 1.62 4.37
CA ALA A 43 -3.98 2.65 3.46
C ALA A 43 -4.05 4.05 4.08
N LEU A 44 -5.14 4.36 4.79
CA LEU A 44 -5.31 5.64 5.49
C LEU A 44 -4.34 5.80 6.66
N ASP A 45 -4.11 4.73 7.42
CA ASP A 45 -3.15 4.74 8.54
C ASP A 45 -1.72 5.04 8.03
N LEU A 46 -1.29 4.34 6.99
CA LEU A 46 -0.01 4.59 6.34
C LEU A 46 0.05 6.02 5.77
N LEU A 47 -1.01 6.52 5.15
CA LEU A 47 -1.06 7.87 4.59
C LEU A 47 -0.89 8.95 5.67
N HIS A 48 -1.45 8.77 6.88
CA HIS A 48 -1.21 9.68 8.00
C HIS A 48 0.28 9.75 8.40
N GLY A 49 0.99 8.62 8.32
CA GLY A 49 2.43 8.54 8.58
C GLY A 49 3.31 9.10 7.46
N ALA A 50 2.78 9.30 6.25
CA ALA A 50 3.59 9.66 5.07
C ALA A 50 4.37 10.97 5.24
N SER A 51 3.83 11.93 6.00
CA SER A 51 4.48 13.21 6.31
C SER A 51 5.83 13.08 7.03
N LEU A 52 6.09 11.94 7.69
CA LEU A 52 7.32 11.66 8.43
C LEU A 52 8.38 10.92 7.61
N VAL A 53 8.03 10.47 6.40
CA VAL A 53 8.86 9.55 5.63
C VAL A 53 9.22 10.11 4.25
N GLY A 54 8.22 10.42 3.41
CA GLY A 54 8.47 10.89 2.06
C GLY A 54 7.22 11.11 1.20
N ASP A 55 7.42 11.64 0.00
CA ASP A 55 6.35 11.89 -0.99
C ASP A 55 5.88 10.57 -1.65
N GLN A 56 5.01 9.86 -0.93
CA GLN A 56 4.46 8.56 -1.30
C GLN A 56 2.94 8.64 -1.41
N SER A 57 2.38 8.14 -2.51
CA SER A 57 0.94 7.94 -2.67
C SER A 57 0.56 6.57 -2.12
N ILE A 58 -0.35 6.52 -1.15
CA ILE A 58 -0.78 5.28 -0.51
C ILE A 58 -2.31 5.25 -0.51
N TYR A 59 -2.88 4.19 -1.09
CA TYR A 59 -4.33 4.07 -1.28
C TYR A 59 -4.76 2.60 -1.36
N SER A 60 -6.05 2.33 -1.14
CA SER A 60 -6.66 1.04 -1.45
C SER A 60 -7.34 1.05 -2.81
N THR A 61 -7.39 -0.11 -3.46
CA THR A 61 -7.96 -0.26 -4.80
C THR A 61 -8.48 -1.68 -5.03
N ASP A 62 -9.15 -1.90 -6.16
CA ASP A 62 -9.53 -3.24 -6.62
C ASP A 62 -8.39 -3.89 -7.42
N ILE A 63 -8.59 -5.12 -7.89
CA ILE A 63 -7.56 -5.86 -8.66
C ILE A 63 -7.10 -5.11 -9.93
N LYS A 64 -7.93 -4.24 -10.52
CA LYS A 64 -7.56 -3.46 -11.70
C LYS A 64 -6.55 -2.38 -11.36
N GLY A 65 -6.55 -1.91 -10.11
CA GLY A 65 -5.53 -1.01 -9.58
C GLY A 65 -4.13 -1.60 -9.58
N ALA A 66 -3.96 -2.92 -9.73
CA ALA A 66 -2.64 -3.55 -9.91
C ALA A 66 -1.99 -3.24 -11.26
N ALA A 67 -2.74 -2.73 -12.24
CA ALA A 67 -2.23 -2.40 -13.57
C ALA A 67 -1.02 -1.45 -13.48
N ASN A 68 -0.02 -1.73 -14.31
CA ASN A 68 1.24 -0.98 -14.41
C ASN A 68 2.06 -0.93 -13.10
N SER A 69 1.86 -1.86 -12.17
CA SER A 69 2.74 -2.01 -11.02
C SER A 69 4.07 -2.62 -11.46
N ASP A 70 5.17 -2.08 -10.93
CA ASP A 70 6.50 -2.64 -11.14
C ASP A 70 6.69 -3.94 -10.34
N VAL A 71 6.02 -4.03 -9.18
CA VAL A 71 6.02 -5.22 -8.31
C VAL A 71 4.59 -5.50 -7.83
N ILE A 72 4.22 -6.78 -7.82
CA ILE A 72 2.99 -7.28 -7.20
C ILE A 72 3.41 -8.37 -6.19
N CYS A 73 2.97 -8.24 -4.95
CA CYS A 73 3.19 -9.23 -3.90
C CYS A 73 1.93 -9.55 -3.11
#